data_AF-A0A377W7A4-F1
#
_entry.id   AF-A0A377W7A4-F1
#
_cell.length_a   1.000
_cell.length_b   1.000
_cell.length_c   1.000
_cell.angle_alpha   90.00
_cell.angle_beta   90.00
_cell.angle_gamma   90.00
#
_symmetry.space_group_name_H-M   'P 1'
#
loop_
_entity.id
_entity.type
_entity.pdbx_description
1 polymer ?
#
loop_
_entity_poly.entity_id
_entity_poly.type
_entity_poly.pdbx_seq_one_letter_code
_entity_poly.pdbx_strand_id
1 'polypeptide(L)'
;MIEKTIGGQDALPNIADAERIFAELLQGLADAQPAFPLAQLKAFVEQEFAQIKHVLHGISLLGQCPDSVNAALICRGEKLSIAIMAGLLEARGHKVSVINPVEKLLAVGHYLESTVDIAESTRRIAASQIPADHMILMAGFTAGNEKGELVVLGRNGSDYSAAVLAACLRADCCEIWTDVDGVYTCDPRQVPDARLLKSMSYQEAMELSYFGAKVLHPRTIAPIAQFQIPCLIKNTGNPQAPGTLIGASRDEDDLPVKGISNLNNMAMFNVSGPGMKGMVGMAARVFATMSRAGISVVLITQSSSEYSISFCVPQSDCVRAKRAMEDEFYLELKEGLLEPLAIMERLAIISVVGDGMRTLRGISAKFFAALARANINIVAIAQGSSERSISVVVSNDDATTGVRVTHQMLFNTDQVIEVFVIGVGGVGGALLEQIKRQQGWLKNKHIDLRVCGVANSQALLTSVHGLNLENWSAELAEAKEPFNLGRLIRLVKEYHLLNPVIVDCTSSQAVADQYADFLREGFHVVTPNKKANTSSLDYYHQLRHAASSSRRKFLYDTNVGAGLPVIENLQNLLNAGDELRHFLRDPVRLPVVYLRQAGRGGEFLRGDGDGP
;
A
#
# COMPACT_ATOMS: atom_id res chain seq x y z
N MET A 1 -2.31 14.45 -27.18
CA MET A 1 -2.44 15.07 -28.53
C MET A 1 -1.57 16.32 -28.62
N ILE A 2 -1.74 17.31 -27.74
CA ILE A 2 -0.97 18.56 -27.73
C ILE A 2 0.55 18.33 -27.73
N GLU A 3 1.07 17.54 -26.78
CA GLU A 3 2.51 17.27 -26.68
C GLU A 3 3.07 16.59 -27.94
N LYS A 4 2.32 15.66 -28.54
CA LYS A 4 2.70 15.01 -29.81
C LYS A 4 2.79 16.04 -30.94
N THR A 5 1.79 16.91 -31.05
CA THR A 5 1.74 17.96 -32.07
C THR A 5 2.88 18.97 -31.92
N ILE A 6 3.19 19.39 -30.69
CA ILE A 6 4.35 20.25 -30.40
C ILE A 6 5.66 19.54 -30.77
N GLY A 7 5.76 18.24 -30.48
CA GLY A 7 6.90 17.40 -30.85
C GLY A 7 7.00 17.01 -32.33
N GLY A 8 6.15 17.57 -33.21
CA GLY A 8 6.14 17.28 -34.65
C GLY A 8 5.62 15.90 -35.03
N GLN A 9 4.97 15.19 -34.09
CA GLN A 9 4.35 13.90 -34.33
C GLN A 9 2.90 14.04 -34.78
N ASP A 10 2.45 13.11 -35.64
CA ASP A 10 1.06 13.10 -36.10
C ASP A 10 0.09 12.71 -34.98
N ALA A 11 -0.88 13.60 -34.72
CA ALA A 11 -1.94 13.39 -33.74
C ALA A 11 -3.25 12.85 -34.37
N LEU A 12 -3.33 12.75 -35.70
CA LEU A 12 -4.51 12.25 -36.42
C LEU A 12 -4.97 10.85 -35.99
N PRO A 13 -4.07 9.87 -35.74
CA PRO A 13 -4.51 8.55 -35.29
C PRO A 13 -5.28 8.61 -33.97
N ASN A 14 -4.79 9.41 -33.02
CA ASN A 14 -5.45 9.62 -31.73
C ASN A 14 -6.83 10.29 -31.89
N ILE A 15 -6.98 11.20 -32.84
CA ILE A 15 -8.26 11.86 -33.11
C ILE A 15 -9.24 10.86 -33.75
N ALA A 16 -8.78 10.07 -34.72
CA ALA A 16 -9.61 9.05 -35.37
C ALA A 16 -10.11 7.99 -34.37
N ASP A 17 -9.26 7.56 -33.44
CA ASP A 17 -9.66 6.66 -32.35
C ASP A 17 -10.75 7.28 -31.46
N ALA A 18 -10.61 8.56 -31.11
CA ALA A 18 -11.60 9.27 -30.31
C ALA A 18 -12.93 9.44 -31.09
N GLU A 19 -12.88 9.82 -32.37
CA GLU A 19 -14.06 9.91 -33.24
C GLU A 19 -14.80 8.57 -33.31
N ARG A 20 -14.07 7.45 -33.43
CA ARG A 20 -14.64 6.10 -33.42
C ARG A 20 -15.33 5.78 -32.09
N ILE A 21 -14.69 6.07 -30.96
CA ILE A 21 -15.27 5.83 -29.62
C ILE A 21 -16.59 6.59 -29.45
N PHE A 22 -16.63 7.87 -29.80
CA PHE A 22 -17.86 8.66 -29.69
C PHE A 22 -18.94 8.21 -30.68
N ALA A 23 -18.58 7.81 -31.89
CA ALA A 23 -19.54 7.26 -32.86
C ALA A 23 -20.18 5.96 -32.36
N GLU A 24 -19.37 5.02 -31.84
CA GLU A 24 -19.84 3.76 -31.25
C GLU A 24 -20.74 4.02 -30.03
N LEU A 25 -20.35 4.95 -29.16
CA LEU A 25 -21.13 5.35 -27.98
C LEU A 25 -22.50 5.93 -28.36
N LEU A 26 -22.52 6.90 -29.28
CA LEU A 26 -23.77 7.53 -29.72
C LEU A 26 -24.73 6.53 -30.36
N GLN A 27 -24.20 5.62 -31.20
CA GLN A 27 -25.00 4.57 -31.82
C GLN A 27 -25.56 3.61 -30.76
N GLY A 28 -24.73 3.12 -29.84
CA GLY A 28 -25.18 2.23 -28.76
C GLY A 28 -26.23 2.87 -27.85
N LEU A 29 -26.12 4.17 -27.58
CA LEU A 29 -27.14 4.91 -26.82
C LEU A 29 -28.45 5.06 -27.59
N ALA A 30 -28.40 5.31 -28.90
CA ALA A 30 -29.59 5.37 -29.74
C ALA A 30 -30.30 4.01 -29.84
N ASP A 31 -29.54 2.93 -29.94
CA ASP A 31 -30.06 1.56 -29.96
C ASP A 31 -30.73 1.21 -28.62
N ALA A 32 -30.16 1.67 -27.50
CA ALA A 32 -30.69 1.45 -26.16
C ALA A 32 -31.84 2.39 -25.77
N GLN A 33 -31.92 3.59 -26.37
CA GLN A 33 -32.95 4.60 -26.10
C GLN A 33 -33.49 5.22 -27.39
N PRO A 34 -34.68 4.79 -27.87
CA PRO A 34 -35.23 5.25 -29.14
C PRO A 34 -35.47 6.76 -29.26
N ALA A 35 -35.72 7.44 -28.13
CA ALA A 35 -35.93 8.89 -28.09
C ALA A 35 -34.61 9.70 -28.05
N PHE A 36 -33.46 9.03 -28.09
CA PHE A 36 -32.16 9.69 -28.02
C PHE A 36 -31.90 10.54 -29.28
N PRO A 37 -31.48 11.82 -29.15
CA PRO A 37 -31.32 12.75 -30.26
C PRO A 37 -30.03 12.50 -31.07
N LEU A 38 -29.90 11.30 -31.66
CA LEU A 38 -28.68 10.83 -32.33
C LEU A 38 -28.18 11.80 -33.41
N ALA A 39 -29.05 12.26 -34.31
CA ALA A 39 -28.65 13.11 -35.44
C ALA A 39 -28.09 14.46 -34.98
N GLN A 40 -28.72 15.08 -33.98
CA GLN A 40 -28.29 16.35 -33.41
C GLN A 40 -26.94 16.21 -32.68
N LEU A 41 -26.81 15.20 -31.83
CA LEU A 41 -25.58 14.98 -31.06
C LEU A 41 -24.40 14.56 -31.94
N LYS A 42 -24.65 13.77 -32.99
CA LYS A 42 -23.62 13.41 -33.96
C LYS A 42 -23.06 14.64 -34.68
N ALA A 43 -23.93 15.53 -35.17
CA ALA A 43 -23.50 16.78 -35.82
C ALA A 43 -22.70 17.67 -34.85
N PHE A 44 -23.12 17.75 -33.59
CA PHE A 44 -22.40 18.48 -32.54
C PHE A 44 -21.00 17.90 -32.28
N VAL A 45 -20.90 16.58 -32.11
CA VAL A 45 -19.61 15.88 -31.90
C VAL A 45 -18.67 16.11 -33.09
N GLU A 46 -19.17 15.96 -34.33
CA GLU A 46 -18.38 16.21 -35.55
C GLU A 46 -17.87 17.66 -35.62
N GLN A 47 -18.69 18.64 -35.25
CA GLN A 47 -18.28 20.04 -35.19
C GLN A 47 -17.18 20.29 -34.15
N GLU A 48 -17.29 19.69 -32.96
CA GLU A 48 -16.28 19.83 -31.91
C GLU A 48 -14.94 19.17 -32.31
N PHE A 49 -14.97 18.01 -32.96
CA PHE A 49 -13.76 17.38 -33.51
C PHE A 49 -13.15 18.18 -34.65
N ALA A 50 -13.95 18.81 -35.51
CA ALA A 50 -13.44 19.72 -36.54
C ALA A 50 -12.70 20.92 -35.92
N GLN A 51 -13.22 21.48 -34.82
CA GLN A 51 -12.53 22.54 -34.08
C GLN A 51 -11.23 22.04 -33.43
N ILE A 52 -11.23 20.85 -32.83
CA ILE A 52 -10.00 20.22 -32.29
C ILE A 52 -8.93 20.12 -33.38
N LYS A 53 -9.29 19.62 -34.56
CA LYS A 53 -8.39 19.52 -35.72
C LYS A 53 -7.84 20.88 -36.14
N HIS A 54 -8.69 21.91 -36.19
CA HIS A 54 -8.27 23.28 -36.53
C HIS A 54 -7.28 23.86 -35.51
N VAL A 55 -7.55 23.72 -34.22
CA VAL A 55 -6.68 24.21 -33.15
C VAL A 55 -5.33 23.49 -33.15
N LEU A 56 -5.34 22.16 -33.31
CA LEU A 56 -4.11 21.37 -33.41
C LEU A 56 -3.28 21.73 -34.63
N HIS A 57 -3.91 22.04 -35.77
CA HIS A 57 -3.20 22.58 -36.93
C HIS A 57 -2.51 23.91 -36.61
N GLY A 58 -3.20 24.83 -35.92
CA GLY A 58 -2.61 26.09 -35.45
C GLY A 58 -1.42 25.87 -34.51
N ILE A 59 -1.52 24.93 -33.56
CA ILE A 59 -0.42 24.56 -32.65
C ILE A 59 0.77 24.01 -33.45
N SER A 60 0.51 23.18 -34.46
CA SER A 60 1.55 22.63 -35.34
C SER A 60 2.28 23.73 -36.12
N LEU A 61 1.59 24.78 -36.56
CA LEU A 61 2.19 25.90 -37.28
C LEU A 61 3.04 26.79 -36.36
N LEU A 62 2.58 26.99 -35.11
CA LEU A 62 3.26 27.85 -34.13
C LEU A 62 4.40 27.16 -33.38
N GLY A 63 4.42 25.82 -33.35
CA GLY A 63 5.39 25.03 -32.58
C GLY A 63 5.24 25.16 -31.06
N GLN A 64 4.16 25.80 -30.60
CA GLN A 64 3.86 26.02 -29.17
C GLN A 64 2.34 26.06 -28.94
N CYS A 65 1.91 25.74 -27.73
CA CYS A 65 0.51 25.81 -27.31
C CYS A 65 0.39 26.73 -26.07
N PRO A 66 -0.23 27.91 -26.19
CA PRO A 66 -0.53 28.75 -25.04
C PRO A 66 -1.45 28.04 -24.04
N ASP A 67 -1.25 28.27 -22.74
CA ASP A 67 -1.99 27.58 -21.68
C ASP A 67 -3.51 27.77 -21.75
N SER A 68 -3.98 28.93 -22.21
CA SER A 68 -5.41 29.19 -22.41
C SER A 68 -6.01 28.33 -23.53
N VAL A 69 -5.25 28.12 -24.61
CA VAL A 69 -5.65 27.23 -25.71
C VAL A 69 -5.60 25.78 -25.26
N ASN A 70 -4.60 25.41 -24.48
CA ASN A 70 -4.47 24.08 -23.89
C ASN A 70 -5.68 23.77 -23.00
N ALA A 71 -6.01 24.65 -22.05
CA ALA A 71 -7.18 24.54 -21.18
C ALA A 71 -8.49 24.35 -21.97
N ALA A 72 -8.69 25.14 -23.03
CA ALA A 72 -9.87 25.04 -23.89
C ALA A 72 -9.92 23.75 -24.74
N LEU A 73 -8.79 23.10 -24.97
CA LEU A 73 -8.72 21.87 -25.74
C LEU A 73 -8.95 20.64 -24.86
N ILE A 74 -8.33 20.60 -23.68
CA ILE A 74 -8.45 19.46 -22.76
C ILE A 74 -9.85 19.30 -22.17
N CYS A 75 -10.59 20.41 -21.96
CA CYS A 75 -11.93 20.38 -21.38
C CYS A 75 -13.04 19.96 -22.36
N ARG A 76 -12.71 19.71 -23.64
CA ARG A 76 -13.74 19.36 -24.65
C ARG A 76 -14.38 18.02 -24.38
N GLY A 77 -13.68 17.09 -23.73
CA GLY A 77 -14.25 15.80 -23.33
C GLY A 77 -15.47 15.97 -22.43
N GLU A 78 -15.37 16.88 -21.45
CA GLU A 78 -16.42 17.19 -20.49
C GLU A 78 -17.60 17.88 -21.17
N LYS A 79 -17.32 18.79 -22.11
CA LYS A 79 -18.36 19.44 -22.92
C LYS A 79 -19.17 18.42 -23.73
N LEU A 80 -18.50 17.47 -24.38
CA LEU A 80 -19.16 16.39 -25.12
C LEU A 80 -19.95 15.46 -24.19
N SER A 81 -19.36 15.08 -23.05
CA SER A 81 -20.00 14.20 -22.06
C SER A 81 -21.31 14.79 -21.51
N ILE A 82 -21.32 16.07 -21.15
CA ILE A 82 -22.52 16.75 -20.66
C ILE A 82 -23.61 16.83 -21.72
N ALA A 83 -23.26 17.14 -22.97
CA ALA A 83 -24.24 17.19 -24.07
C ALA A 83 -24.89 15.82 -24.31
N ILE A 84 -24.09 14.75 -24.29
CA ILE A 84 -24.58 13.37 -24.47
C ILE A 84 -25.46 12.95 -23.28
N MET A 85 -25.03 13.24 -22.05
CA MET A 85 -25.80 12.94 -20.85
C MET A 85 -27.13 13.69 -20.82
N ALA A 86 -27.15 14.97 -21.22
CA ALA A 86 -28.38 15.76 -21.33
C ALA A 86 -29.37 15.09 -22.29
N GLY A 87 -28.93 14.76 -23.51
CA GLY A 87 -29.79 14.08 -24.49
C GLY A 87 -30.28 12.71 -24.01
N LEU A 88 -29.47 11.96 -23.24
CA LEU A 88 -29.89 10.69 -22.65
C LEU A 88 -30.96 10.86 -21.56
N LEU A 89 -30.80 11.84 -20.67
CA LEU A 89 -31.76 12.10 -19.60
C LEU A 89 -33.08 12.65 -20.15
N GLU A 90 -33.02 13.54 -21.14
CA GLU A 90 -34.20 14.05 -21.85
C GLU A 90 -34.94 12.93 -22.59
N ALA A 91 -34.22 12.04 -23.27
CA ALA A 91 -34.80 10.86 -23.92
C ALA A 91 -35.50 9.91 -22.94
N ARG A 92 -35.07 9.90 -21.66
CA ARG A 92 -35.71 9.17 -20.57
C ARG A 92 -36.87 9.93 -19.91
N GLY A 93 -37.21 11.12 -20.40
CA GLY A 93 -38.34 11.93 -19.93
C GLY A 93 -38.02 12.86 -18.76
N HIS A 94 -36.73 13.03 -18.42
CA HIS A 94 -36.33 14.00 -17.40
C HIS A 94 -36.21 15.41 -18.00
N LYS A 95 -36.60 16.42 -17.23
CA LYS A 95 -36.26 17.81 -17.56
C LYS A 95 -34.83 18.07 -17.13
N VAL A 96 -34.00 18.62 -18.02
CA VAL A 96 -32.58 18.84 -17.75
C VAL A 96 -32.25 20.34 -17.83
N SER A 97 -31.41 20.81 -16.93
CA SER A 97 -30.76 22.12 -17.04
C SER A 97 -29.27 21.99 -16.88
N VAL A 98 -28.53 22.73 -17.71
CA VAL A 98 -27.06 22.70 -17.70
C VAL A 98 -26.53 23.99 -17.07
N ILE A 99 -25.74 23.85 -16.02
CA ILE A 99 -24.97 24.93 -15.42
C ILE A 99 -23.67 25.10 -16.23
N ASN A 100 -23.41 26.32 -16.70
CA ASN A 100 -22.13 26.66 -17.29
C ASN A 100 -21.10 26.99 -16.18
N PRO A 101 -20.11 26.13 -15.91
CA PRO A 101 -19.14 26.37 -14.86
C PRO A 101 -18.25 27.60 -15.15
N VAL A 102 -18.02 27.98 -16.42
CA VAL A 102 -17.21 29.16 -16.76
C VAL A 102 -17.89 30.45 -16.30
N GLU A 103 -19.22 30.49 -16.33
CA GLU A 103 -19.97 31.65 -15.84
C GLU A 103 -20.15 31.62 -14.33
N LYS A 104 -20.40 30.42 -13.78
CA LYS A 104 -20.90 30.26 -12.41
C LYS A 104 -19.83 29.97 -11.37
N LEU A 105 -18.71 29.36 -11.75
CA LEU A 105 -17.60 29.09 -10.84
C LEU A 105 -16.46 30.09 -11.11
N LEU A 106 -16.24 31.02 -10.18
CA LEU A 106 -15.10 31.93 -10.27
C LEU A 106 -13.85 31.22 -9.75
N ALA A 107 -12.81 31.15 -10.57
CA ALA A 107 -11.54 30.54 -10.26
C ALA A 107 -10.38 31.55 -10.28
N VAL A 108 -9.45 31.40 -9.34
CA VAL A 108 -8.25 32.21 -9.19
C VAL A 108 -7.03 31.31 -9.37
N GLY A 109 -6.09 31.72 -10.21
CA GLY A 109 -4.85 30.97 -10.48
C GLY A 109 -4.46 30.94 -11.96
N HIS A 110 -3.70 29.91 -12.34
CA HIS A 110 -3.22 29.70 -13.71
C HIS A 110 -4.26 28.95 -14.56
N TYR A 111 -4.24 29.12 -15.89
CA TYR A 111 -5.20 28.46 -16.81
C TYR A 111 -5.26 26.94 -16.67
N LEU A 112 -4.14 26.29 -16.34
CA LEU A 112 -4.04 24.84 -16.21
C LEU A 112 -4.21 24.32 -14.78
N GLU A 113 -4.18 25.21 -13.80
CA GLU A 113 -4.38 24.87 -12.39
C GLU A 113 -4.89 26.11 -11.63
N SER A 114 -6.21 26.16 -11.46
CA SER A 114 -6.89 27.21 -10.68
C SER A 114 -7.66 26.64 -9.50
N THR A 115 -7.94 27.50 -8.52
CA THR A 115 -8.75 27.18 -7.33
C THR A 115 -10.02 28.03 -7.34
N VAL A 116 -11.16 27.42 -7.01
CA VAL A 116 -12.45 28.11 -7.03
C VAL A 116 -12.66 28.95 -5.78
N ASP A 117 -13.08 30.21 -5.96
CA ASP A 117 -13.67 31.03 -4.91
C ASP A 117 -15.10 30.55 -4.65
N ILE A 118 -15.27 29.75 -3.60
CA ILE A 118 -16.56 29.16 -3.26
C ILE A 118 -17.57 30.24 -2.83
N ALA A 119 -17.14 31.30 -2.15
CA ALA A 119 -18.05 32.33 -1.67
C ALA A 119 -18.67 33.09 -2.85
N GLU A 120 -17.85 33.50 -3.81
CA GLU A 120 -18.34 34.16 -5.02
C GLU A 120 -19.17 33.22 -5.91
N SER A 121 -18.70 31.99 -6.10
CA SER A 121 -19.40 30.98 -6.90
C SER A 121 -20.78 30.66 -6.31
N THR A 122 -20.90 30.63 -4.98
CA THR A 122 -22.19 30.49 -4.28
C THR A 122 -23.16 31.61 -4.67
N ARG A 123 -22.72 32.87 -4.73
CA ARG A 123 -23.56 34.00 -5.14
C ARG A 123 -24.04 33.85 -6.58
N ARG A 124 -23.15 33.47 -7.50
CA ARG A 124 -23.46 33.29 -8.93
C ARG A 124 -24.42 32.14 -9.18
N ILE A 125 -24.25 31.03 -8.45
CA ILE A 125 -25.14 29.87 -8.51
C ILE A 125 -26.52 30.24 -7.98
N ALA A 126 -26.61 30.90 -6.81
CA ALA A 126 -27.89 31.33 -6.24
C ALA A 126 -28.67 32.28 -7.17
N ALA A 127 -27.97 33.15 -7.90
CA ALA A 127 -28.58 34.04 -8.89
C ALA A 127 -29.17 33.31 -10.12
N SER A 128 -28.84 32.02 -10.32
CA SER A 128 -29.27 31.26 -11.51
C SER A 128 -30.69 30.70 -11.41
N GLN A 129 -31.35 30.82 -10.24
CA GLN A 129 -32.72 30.34 -10.00
C GLN A 129 -32.97 28.94 -10.55
N ILE A 130 -32.16 27.98 -10.09
CA ILE A 130 -32.20 26.59 -10.54
C ILE A 130 -33.61 26.00 -10.31
N PRO A 131 -34.30 25.49 -11.36
CA PRO A 131 -35.61 24.88 -11.20
C PRO A 131 -35.56 23.63 -10.32
N ALA A 132 -36.49 23.52 -9.36
CA ALA A 132 -36.52 22.41 -8.41
C ALA A 132 -36.92 21.06 -9.03
N ASP A 133 -37.59 21.07 -10.18
CA ASP A 133 -38.07 19.88 -10.90
C ASP A 133 -37.14 19.42 -12.03
N HIS A 134 -35.95 20.02 -12.16
CA HIS A 134 -34.97 19.69 -13.19
C HIS A 134 -33.80 18.85 -12.63
N MET A 135 -33.30 17.91 -13.44
CA MET A 135 -31.99 17.30 -13.24
C MET A 135 -30.91 18.27 -13.71
N ILE A 136 -29.97 18.59 -12.83
CA ILE A 136 -28.94 19.59 -13.11
C ILE A 136 -27.65 18.90 -13.53
N LEU A 137 -27.13 19.31 -14.68
CA LEU A 137 -25.84 18.87 -15.19
C LEU A 137 -24.85 20.03 -15.15
N MET A 138 -23.60 19.75 -14.81
CA MET A 138 -22.50 20.72 -14.86
C MET A 138 -21.25 19.99 -15.34
N ALA A 139 -20.54 20.58 -16.29
CA ALA A 139 -19.24 20.04 -16.71
C ALA A 139 -18.25 20.13 -15.54
N GLY A 140 -17.60 19.00 -15.23
CA GLY A 140 -16.50 18.97 -14.27
C GLY A 140 -15.24 19.64 -14.84
N PHE A 141 -14.18 19.67 -14.03
CA PHE A 141 -12.82 20.07 -14.40
C PHE A 141 -12.63 21.54 -14.84
N THR A 142 -13.71 22.29 -15.06
CA THR A 142 -13.71 23.63 -15.65
C THR A 142 -14.25 24.70 -14.70
N ALA A 143 -13.81 25.93 -14.89
CA ALA A 143 -14.29 27.14 -14.23
C ALA A 143 -13.97 28.39 -15.08
N GLY A 144 -14.37 29.57 -14.64
CA GLY A 144 -14.04 30.84 -15.29
C GLY A 144 -13.13 31.71 -14.44
N ASN A 145 -12.15 32.37 -15.05
CA ASN A 145 -11.33 33.38 -14.36
C ASN A 145 -12.07 34.73 -14.24
N GLU A 146 -11.42 35.73 -13.64
CA GLU A 146 -11.97 37.08 -13.49
C GLU A 146 -12.33 37.77 -14.82
N LYS A 147 -11.71 37.36 -15.93
CA LYS A 147 -12.00 37.87 -17.28
C LYS A 147 -13.14 37.12 -17.98
N GLY A 148 -13.71 36.09 -17.34
CA GLY A 148 -14.72 35.21 -17.93
C GLY A 148 -14.14 34.19 -18.93
N GLU A 149 -12.83 33.97 -18.91
CA GLU A 149 -12.18 32.98 -19.77
C GLU A 149 -12.14 31.61 -19.08
N LEU A 150 -12.19 30.54 -19.88
CA LEU A 150 -12.14 29.18 -19.38
C LEU A 150 -10.77 28.86 -18.76
N VAL A 151 -10.81 28.30 -17.56
CA VAL A 151 -9.66 27.70 -16.87
C VAL A 151 -10.01 26.28 -16.43
N VAL A 152 -8.99 25.45 -16.23
CA VAL A 152 -9.16 24.12 -15.66
C VAL A 152 -8.65 24.05 -14.23
N LEU A 153 -9.18 23.09 -13.48
CA LEU A 153 -8.94 22.97 -12.04
C LEU A 153 -7.75 22.07 -11.67
N GLY A 154 -7.04 21.53 -12.66
CA GLY A 154 -5.91 20.62 -12.47
C GLY A 154 -6.32 19.17 -12.23
N ARG A 155 -5.39 18.35 -11.71
CA ARG A 155 -5.62 16.90 -11.53
C ARG A 155 -6.83 16.61 -10.63
N ASN A 156 -7.62 15.61 -11.02
CA ASN A 156 -8.89 15.23 -10.39
C ASN A 156 -9.88 16.40 -10.27
N GLY A 157 -9.81 17.35 -11.20
CA GLY A 157 -10.62 18.55 -11.15
C GLY A 157 -12.12 18.30 -11.27
N SER A 158 -12.57 17.15 -11.81
CA SER A 158 -13.99 16.77 -11.82
C SER A 158 -14.53 16.47 -10.42
N ASP A 159 -13.79 15.71 -9.60
CA ASP A 159 -14.19 15.47 -8.21
C ASP A 159 -14.19 16.79 -7.42
N TYR A 160 -13.20 17.64 -7.66
CA TYR A 160 -13.13 18.97 -7.05
C TYR A 160 -14.30 19.86 -7.49
N SER A 161 -14.70 19.85 -8.78
CA SER A 161 -15.91 20.53 -9.25
C SER A 161 -17.17 20.05 -8.53
N ALA A 162 -17.32 18.74 -8.32
CA ALA A 162 -18.45 18.18 -7.58
C ALA A 162 -18.46 18.65 -6.12
N ALA A 163 -17.32 18.61 -5.44
CA ALA A 163 -17.15 19.10 -4.08
C ALA A 163 -17.45 20.60 -3.94
N VAL A 164 -16.99 21.42 -4.89
CA VAL A 164 -17.25 22.86 -4.94
C VAL A 164 -18.72 23.15 -5.19
N LEU A 165 -19.36 22.45 -6.12
CA LEU A 165 -20.79 22.63 -6.39
C LEU A 165 -21.62 22.22 -5.17
N ALA A 166 -21.29 21.09 -4.53
CA ALA A 166 -21.92 20.66 -3.29
C ALA A 166 -21.79 21.73 -2.20
N ALA A 167 -20.60 22.31 -2.04
CA ALA A 167 -20.35 23.42 -1.13
C ALA A 167 -21.21 24.67 -1.44
N CYS A 168 -21.29 25.06 -2.71
CA CYS A 168 -22.08 26.22 -3.15
C CYS A 168 -23.59 26.01 -2.91
N LEU A 169 -24.08 24.79 -3.10
CA LEU A 169 -25.48 24.45 -2.92
C LEU A 169 -25.87 24.09 -1.48
N ARG A 170 -24.89 23.94 -0.57
CA ARG A 170 -25.10 23.36 0.77
C ARG A 170 -25.78 22.00 0.69
N ALA A 171 -25.28 21.16 -0.22
CA ALA A 171 -25.84 19.84 -0.47
C ALA A 171 -25.78 18.96 0.80
N ASP A 172 -26.80 18.12 0.98
CA ASP A 172 -26.84 17.16 2.08
C ASP A 172 -25.76 16.08 1.96
N CYS A 173 -25.34 15.76 0.73
CA CYS A 173 -24.28 14.79 0.45
C CYS A 173 -23.62 15.07 -0.91
N CYS A 174 -22.33 14.73 -1.02
CA CYS A 174 -21.59 14.68 -2.27
C CYS A 174 -21.26 13.22 -2.61
N GLU A 175 -21.79 12.68 -3.71
CA GLU A 175 -21.46 11.32 -4.13
C GLU A 175 -20.40 11.34 -5.23
N ILE A 176 -19.34 10.54 -5.06
CA ILE A 176 -18.30 10.33 -6.06
C ILE A 176 -18.38 8.90 -6.56
N TRP A 177 -18.77 8.76 -7.82
CA TRP A 177 -18.96 7.47 -8.48
C TRP A 177 -17.74 7.12 -9.34
N THR A 178 -17.05 6.04 -8.95
CA THR A 178 -15.75 5.60 -9.51
C THR A 178 -15.79 4.12 -9.91
N ASP A 179 -14.64 3.49 -10.12
CA ASP A 179 -14.44 2.08 -10.51
C ASP A 179 -14.13 1.14 -9.32
N VAL A 180 -14.22 1.64 -8.09
CA VAL A 180 -13.99 0.90 -6.84
C VAL A 180 -15.16 1.04 -5.87
N ASP A 181 -15.39 0.00 -5.06
CA ASP A 181 -16.49 -0.06 -4.07
C ASP A 181 -16.37 0.94 -2.92
N GLY A 182 -15.24 1.64 -2.79
CA GLY A 182 -14.98 2.63 -1.76
C GLY A 182 -13.49 2.71 -1.42
N VAL A 183 -13.19 3.20 -0.22
CA VAL A 183 -11.83 3.24 0.33
C VAL A 183 -11.57 1.95 1.11
N TYR A 184 -10.45 1.30 0.82
CA TYR A 184 -10.02 0.10 1.52
C TYR A 184 -8.96 0.41 2.58
N THR A 185 -8.79 -0.49 3.55
CA THR A 185 -7.73 -0.40 4.58
C THR A 185 -6.31 -0.33 3.99
N CYS A 186 -6.12 -0.82 2.77
CA CYS A 186 -4.91 -0.70 1.96
C CYS A 186 -5.26 -1.08 0.51
N ASP A 187 -4.34 -0.93 -0.43
CA ASP A 187 -4.58 -1.32 -1.83
C ASP A 187 -4.91 -2.83 -1.94
N PRO A 188 -6.13 -3.23 -2.34
CA PRO A 188 -6.54 -4.63 -2.42
C PRO A 188 -5.75 -5.43 -3.46
N ARG A 189 -5.08 -4.75 -4.40
CA ARG A 189 -4.18 -5.39 -5.39
C ARG A 189 -2.87 -5.84 -4.75
N GLN A 190 -2.46 -5.19 -3.65
CA GLN A 190 -1.24 -5.50 -2.91
C GLN A 190 -1.52 -6.44 -1.72
N VAL A 191 -2.67 -6.28 -1.07
CA VAL A 191 -3.08 -7.06 0.09
C VAL A 191 -4.50 -7.61 -0.15
N PRO A 192 -4.66 -8.90 -0.47
CA PRO A 192 -5.96 -9.50 -0.76
C PRO A 192 -6.95 -9.42 0.41
N ASP A 193 -6.47 -9.39 1.65
CA ASP A 193 -7.30 -9.30 2.86
C ASP A 193 -7.71 -7.86 3.21
N ALA A 194 -7.50 -6.90 2.30
CA ALA A 194 -7.91 -5.51 2.48
C ALA A 194 -9.44 -5.44 2.70
N ARG A 195 -9.86 -4.68 3.72
CA ARG A 195 -11.27 -4.53 4.08
C ARG A 195 -11.80 -3.22 3.53
N LEU A 196 -13.02 -3.24 3.00
CA LEU A 196 -13.74 -2.02 2.63
C LEU A 196 -14.11 -1.25 3.91
N LEU A 197 -13.74 0.03 3.97
CA LEU A 197 -14.09 0.90 5.09
C LEU A 197 -15.53 1.38 4.94
N LYS A 198 -16.30 1.36 6.03
CA LYS A 198 -17.67 1.93 6.01
C LYS A 198 -17.61 3.44 6.11
N SER A 199 -16.72 3.94 6.96
CA SER A 199 -16.62 5.36 7.26
C SER A 199 -15.19 5.79 7.60
N MET A 200 -14.89 7.07 7.36
CA MET A 200 -13.63 7.70 7.74
C MET A 200 -13.81 9.21 7.93
N SER A 201 -12.91 9.85 8.68
CA SER A 201 -12.92 11.30 8.84
C SER A 201 -12.33 12.02 7.62
N TYR A 202 -12.66 13.31 7.47
CA TYR A 202 -12.04 14.16 6.44
C TYR A 202 -10.52 14.21 6.58
N GLN A 203 -10.01 14.27 7.81
CA GLN A 203 -8.58 14.33 8.07
C GLN A 203 -7.89 13.01 7.74
N GLU A 204 -8.50 11.86 8.08
CA GLU A 204 -7.98 10.55 7.68
C GLU A 204 -7.94 10.39 6.17
N ALA A 205 -9.00 10.82 5.48
CA ALA A 205 -9.07 10.78 4.02
C ALA A 205 -7.98 11.65 3.40
N MET A 206 -7.76 12.85 3.92
CA MET A 206 -6.74 13.77 3.43
C MET A 206 -5.32 13.21 3.58
N GLU A 207 -5.01 12.61 4.73
CA GLU A 207 -3.71 11.98 5.00
C GLU A 207 -3.47 10.76 4.10
N LEU A 208 -4.45 9.86 3.97
CA LEU A 208 -4.34 8.69 3.10
C LEU A 208 -4.14 9.09 1.64
N SER A 209 -4.91 10.08 1.17
CA SER A 209 -4.80 10.62 -0.17
C SER A 209 -3.42 11.21 -0.46
N TYR A 210 -2.84 11.91 0.51
CA TYR A 210 -1.51 12.51 0.38
C TYR A 210 -0.41 11.44 0.24
N PHE A 211 -0.50 10.35 1.01
CA PHE A 211 0.51 9.28 1.03
C PHE A 211 0.22 8.10 0.10
N GLY A 212 -0.54 8.32 -0.98
CA GLY A 212 -0.62 7.38 -2.10
C GLY A 212 -1.96 6.66 -2.29
N ALA A 213 -2.96 6.84 -1.41
CA ALA A 213 -4.30 6.31 -1.65
C ALA A 213 -5.02 7.14 -2.73
N LYS A 214 -5.03 6.64 -3.98
CA LYS A 214 -5.50 7.37 -5.16
C LYS A 214 -7.03 7.60 -5.25
N VAL A 215 -7.80 7.39 -4.18
CA VAL A 215 -9.27 7.41 -4.24
C VAL A 215 -9.82 8.83 -4.34
N LEU A 216 -9.23 9.78 -3.61
CA LEU A 216 -9.64 11.19 -3.65
C LEU A 216 -8.43 12.10 -3.62
N HIS A 217 -8.53 13.27 -4.26
CA HIS A 217 -7.49 14.28 -4.15
C HIS A 217 -7.74 15.16 -2.91
N PRO A 218 -6.70 15.59 -2.15
CA PRO A 218 -6.86 16.47 -0.99
C PRO A 218 -7.64 17.76 -1.30
N ARG A 219 -7.46 18.31 -2.52
CA ARG A 219 -8.21 19.50 -2.98
C ARG A 219 -9.72 19.26 -3.05
N THR A 220 -10.16 18.04 -3.33
CA THR A 220 -11.59 17.65 -3.31
C THR A 220 -12.15 17.58 -1.90
N ILE A 221 -11.33 17.15 -0.93
CA ILE A 221 -11.75 16.98 0.46
C ILE A 221 -11.92 18.33 1.15
N ALA A 222 -11.09 19.32 0.82
CA ALA A 222 -11.10 20.62 1.51
C ALA A 222 -12.45 21.35 1.47
N PRO A 223 -13.16 21.52 0.33
CA PRO A 223 -14.48 22.16 0.29
C PRO A 223 -15.52 21.44 1.15
N ILE A 224 -15.65 20.11 0.98
CA ILE A 224 -16.64 19.32 1.71
C ILE A 224 -16.34 19.32 3.22
N ALA A 225 -15.07 19.30 3.62
CA ALA A 225 -14.67 19.40 5.01
C ALA A 225 -14.96 20.78 5.59
N GLN A 226 -14.68 21.86 4.86
CA GLN A 226 -14.96 23.23 5.31
C GLN A 226 -16.45 23.45 5.62
N PHE A 227 -17.32 22.85 4.81
CA PHE A 227 -18.78 22.99 4.94
C PHE A 227 -19.46 21.81 5.64
N GLN A 228 -18.67 20.85 6.15
CA GLN A 228 -19.15 19.64 6.84
C GLN A 228 -20.17 18.84 6.01
N ILE A 229 -19.95 18.77 4.69
CA ILE A 229 -20.78 18.01 3.74
C ILE A 229 -20.23 16.58 3.69
N PRO A 230 -21.02 15.55 4.01
CA PRO A 230 -20.57 14.16 3.92
C PRO A 230 -20.35 13.78 2.46
N CYS A 231 -19.30 13.01 2.19
CA CYS A 231 -18.96 12.53 0.85
C CYS A 231 -19.00 11.00 0.80
N LEU A 232 -19.72 10.43 -0.17
CA LEU A 232 -19.88 8.99 -0.31
C LEU A 232 -19.16 8.51 -1.58
N ILE A 233 -18.19 7.61 -1.41
CA ILE A 233 -17.49 6.97 -2.52
C ILE A 233 -18.24 5.71 -2.93
N LYS A 234 -18.59 5.58 -4.21
CA LYS A 234 -19.37 4.47 -4.77
C LYS A 234 -18.78 3.92 -6.05
N ASN A 235 -19.16 2.69 -6.41
CA ASN A 235 -18.75 2.04 -7.66
C ASN A 235 -19.86 2.10 -8.72
N THR A 236 -19.54 2.61 -9.90
CA THR A 236 -20.43 2.59 -11.07
C THR A 236 -20.70 1.17 -11.57
N GLY A 237 -19.73 0.26 -11.47
CA GLY A 237 -19.86 -1.15 -11.87
C GLY A 237 -20.53 -2.04 -10.82
N ASN A 238 -20.61 -1.57 -9.56
CA ASN A 238 -21.30 -2.26 -8.47
C ASN A 238 -22.13 -1.28 -7.62
N PRO A 239 -23.27 -0.75 -8.15
CA PRO A 239 -24.02 0.31 -7.48
C PRO A 239 -24.66 -0.06 -6.13
N GLN A 240 -24.76 -1.37 -5.85
CA GLN A 240 -25.32 -1.92 -4.61
C GLN A 240 -24.27 -2.06 -3.50
N ALA A 241 -22.99 -1.86 -3.81
CA ALA A 241 -21.95 -1.80 -2.78
C ALA A 241 -22.26 -0.66 -1.78
N PRO A 242 -22.01 -0.86 -0.47
CA PRO A 242 -22.32 0.13 0.55
C PRO A 242 -21.53 1.43 0.39
N GLY A 243 -20.35 1.40 -0.24
CA GLY A 243 -19.50 2.58 -0.36
C GLY A 243 -18.66 2.84 0.88
N THR A 244 -17.98 3.98 0.87
CA THR A 244 -17.32 4.55 2.06
C THR A 244 -17.78 5.98 2.28
N LEU A 245 -18.28 6.28 3.49
CA LEU A 245 -18.71 7.61 3.90
C LEU A 245 -17.57 8.41 4.56
N ILE A 246 -17.23 9.54 3.98
CA ILE A 246 -16.25 10.50 4.50
C ILE A 246 -17.01 11.63 5.20
N GLY A 247 -16.83 11.80 6.50
CA GLY A 247 -17.66 12.72 7.29
C GLY A 247 -17.06 13.15 8.63
N ALA A 248 -17.80 13.97 9.37
CA ALA A 248 -17.30 14.66 10.57
C ALA A 248 -17.12 13.74 11.80
N SER A 249 -18.00 12.76 12.00
CA SER A 249 -17.94 11.90 13.19
C SER A 249 -18.97 10.78 13.13
N ARG A 250 -18.49 9.56 12.88
CA ARG A 250 -19.01 8.29 13.41
C ARG A 250 -18.04 7.23 12.92
N ASP A 251 -17.14 6.82 13.81
CA ASP A 251 -16.28 5.69 13.54
C ASP A 251 -17.11 4.41 13.68
N GLU A 252 -17.85 4.06 12.62
CA GLU A 252 -18.72 2.86 12.65
C GLU A 252 -17.93 1.55 12.68
N ASP A 253 -16.62 1.62 12.41
CA ASP A 253 -15.76 0.44 12.33
C ASP A 253 -15.01 0.17 13.65
N ASP A 254 -15.00 1.11 14.61
CA ASP A 254 -14.22 1.05 15.86
C ASP A 254 -12.74 0.66 15.63
N LEU A 255 -12.20 1.05 14.48
CA LEU A 255 -10.85 0.72 14.05
C LEU A 255 -9.91 1.86 14.43
N PRO A 256 -8.90 1.63 15.29
CA PRO A 256 -7.98 2.69 15.70
C PRO A 256 -7.08 3.18 14.54
N VAL A 257 -6.93 2.34 13.52
CA VAL A 257 -6.20 2.59 12.27
C VAL A 257 -7.18 2.37 11.13
N LYS A 258 -7.34 3.35 10.25
CA LYS A 258 -8.23 3.25 9.09
C LYS A 258 -7.55 2.72 7.86
N GLY A 259 -6.33 3.16 7.60
CA GLY A 259 -5.66 2.80 6.37
C GLY A 259 -4.15 2.74 6.49
N ILE A 260 -3.57 1.98 5.57
CA ILE A 260 -2.14 1.90 5.31
C ILE A 260 -1.97 2.21 3.82
N SER A 261 -1.14 3.21 3.52
CA SER A 261 -0.80 3.58 2.16
C SER A 261 0.70 3.48 1.93
N ASN A 262 1.09 3.35 0.67
CA ASN A 262 2.49 3.45 0.28
C ASN A 262 2.69 4.41 -0.89
N LEU A 263 3.83 5.08 -0.89
CA LEU A 263 4.29 5.92 -1.96
C LEU A 263 5.67 5.44 -2.43
N ASN A 264 5.71 4.84 -3.62
CA ASN A 264 6.89 4.22 -4.20
C ASN A 264 7.73 5.22 -5.01
N ASN A 265 8.95 4.80 -5.38
CA ASN A 265 9.86 5.57 -6.24
C ASN A 265 10.18 6.97 -5.68
N MET A 266 10.67 7.01 -4.44
CA MET A 266 11.13 8.23 -3.77
C MET A 266 12.66 8.25 -3.66
N ALA A 267 13.21 9.46 -3.60
CA ALA A 267 14.61 9.70 -3.26
C ALA A 267 14.67 10.56 -1.99
N MET A 268 15.52 10.18 -1.04
CA MET A 268 15.77 10.93 0.19
C MET A 268 17.07 11.70 0.08
N PHE A 269 17.01 12.99 0.33
CA PHE A 269 18.15 13.89 0.45
C PHE A 269 18.43 14.12 1.92
N ASN A 270 19.70 14.09 2.31
CA ASN A 270 20.15 14.51 3.62
C ASN A 270 21.17 15.66 3.47
N VAL A 271 20.83 16.80 4.06
CA VAL A 271 21.67 17.99 4.15
C VAL A 271 22.20 18.06 5.57
N SER A 272 23.50 17.89 5.75
CA SER A 272 24.18 17.88 7.06
C SER A 272 25.45 18.72 7.03
N GLY A 273 25.89 19.17 8.21
CA GLY A 273 27.20 19.77 8.37
C GLY A 273 27.30 20.78 9.52
N PRO A 274 28.53 21.15 9.93
CA PRO A 274 28.75 22.08 11.04
C PRO A 274 28.19 23.48 10.78
N GLY A 275 28.08 23.89 9.51
CA GLY A 275 27.48 25.15 9.09
C GLY A 275 25.96 25.22 9.31
N MET A 276 25.30 24.11 9.63
CA MET A 276 23.88 24.11 10.05
C MET A 276 23.69 24.71 11.45
N LYS A 277 24.74 24.70 12.29
CA LYS A 277 24.65 25.09 13.69
C LYS A 277 24.63 26.61 13.85
N GLY A 278 23.55 27.16 14.41
CA GLY A 278 23.41 28.60 14.69
C GLY A 278 23.09 29.48 13.48
N MET A 279 23.02 28.92 12.26
CA MET A 279 22.59 29.66 11.07
C MET A 279 21.08 29.59 10.89
N VAL A 280 20.39 30.63 11.34
CA VAL A 280 18.96 30.84 11.04
C VAL A 280 18.77 30.88 9.52
N GLY A 281 17.88 30.05 8.99
CA GLY A 281 17.46 30.10 7.58
C GLY A 281 17.98 28.99 6.66
N MET A 282 18.80 28.04 7.14
CA MET A 282 19.21 26.89 6.31
C MET A 282 18.03 26.06 5.83
N ALA A 283 17.14 25.65 6.74
CA ALA A 283 15.90 24.96 6.38
C ALA A 283 15.08 25.76 5.34
N ALA A 284 14.97 27.08 5.56
CA ALA A 284 14.23 27.96 4.64
C ALA A 284 14.86 28.00 3.25
N ARG A 285 16.20 28.03 3.15
CA ARG A 285 16.91 27.96 1.86
C ARG A 285 16.69 26.63 1.16
N VAL A 286 16.78 25.50 1.86
CA VAL A 286 16.50 24.16 1.30
C VAL A 286 15.11 24.14 0.64
N PHE A 287 14.06 24.53 1.38
CA PHE A 287 12.69 24.47 0.85
C PHE A 287 12.41 25.54 -0.21
N ALA A 288 13.00 26.73 -0.09
CA ALA A 288 12.89 27.77 -1.11
C ALA A 288 13.54 27.34 -2.43
N THR A 289 14.66 26.63 -2.38
CA THR A 289 15.33 26.07 -3.56
C THR A 289 14.48 25.00 -4.23
N MET A 290 13.90 24.08 -3.46
CA MET A 290 12.96 23.08 -4.00
C MET A 290 11.74 23.74 -4.64
N SER A 291 11.17 24.76 -3.99
CA SER A 291 10.04 25.52 -4.53
C SER A 291 10.39 26.25 -5.83
N ARG A 292 11.53 26.95 -5.90
CA ARG A 292 12.01 27.61 -7.13
C ARG A 292 12.25 26.62 -8.27
N ALA A 293 12.68 25.40 -7.95
CA ALA A 293 12.88 24.33 -8.92
C ALA A 293 11.57 23.59 -9.30
N GLY A 294 10.42 23.99 -8.73
CA GLY A 294 9.13 23.32 -8.95
C GLY A 294 9.13 21.86 -8.46
N ILE A 295 9.86 21.56 -7.39
CA ILE A 295 9.98 20.19 -6.83
C ILE A 295 9.16 20.11 -5.54
N SER A 296 8.19 19.18 -5.52
CA SER A 296 7.38 18.93 -4.33
C SER A 296 8.16 18.07 -3.34
N VAL A 297 8.32 18.56 -2.12
CA VAL A 297 8.82 17.78 -0.98
C VAL A 297 7.65 17.02 -0.36
N VAL A 298 7.78 15.70 -0.23
CA VAL A 298 6.70 14.80 0.22
C VAL A 298 6.77 14.51 1.71
N LEU A 299 7.98 14.29 2.23
CA LEU A 299 8.20 13.94 3.63
C LEU A 299 9.43 14.68 4.12
N ILE A 300 9.37 15.20 5.34
CA ILE A 300 10.46 15.89 6.01
C ILE A 300 10.72 15.16 7.33
N THR A 301 11.97 14.87 7.60
CA THR A 301 12.40 14.35 8.90
C THR A 301 13.63 15.11 9.36
N GLN A 302 13.65 15.47 10.63
CA GLN A 302 14.74 16.22 11.21
C GLN A 302 15.18 15.55 12.51
N SER A 303 16.40 15.04 12.52
CA SER A 303 16.99 14.35 13.67
C SER A 303 17.60 15.33 14.69
N SER A 304 18.10 16.48 14.25
CA SER A 304 18.61 17.56 15.10
C SER A 304 18.27 18.91 14.50
N SER A 305 17.64 19.78 15.29
CA SER A 305 17.21 21.13 14.89
C SER A 305 18.33 21.97 14.25
N GLU A 306 19.60 21.63 14.53
CA GLU A 306 20.78 22.44 14.21
C GLU A 306 21.85 21.71 13.38
N TYR A 307 21.66 20.45 12.98
CA TYR A 307 22.76 19.68 12.33
C TYR A 307 22.39 19.01 11.01
N SER A 308 21.15 18.56 10.84
CA SER A 308 20.75 17.86 9.62
C SER A 308 19.27 17.96 9.33
N ILE A 309 18.94 18.04 8.04
CA ILE A 309 17.57 17.99 7.53
C ILE A 309 17.54 16.92 6.45
N SER A 310 16.61 15.98 6.56
CA SER A 310 16.36 15.00 5.52
C SER A 310 14.95 15.16 4.95
N PHE A 311 14.82 15.00 3.64
CA PHE A 311 13.54 15.16 2.97
C PHE A 311 13.43 14.23 1.76
N CYS A 312 12.21 13.83 1.43
CA CYS A 312 11.91 12.98 0.29
C CYS A 312 11.31 13.79 -0.86
N VAL A 313 11.77 13.48 -2.07
CA VAL A 313 11.21 13.98 -3.33
C VAL A 313 10.89 12.78 -4.26
N PRO A 314 10.02 12.95 -5.25
CA PRO A 314 9.83 11.94 -6.29
C PRO A 314 11.15 11.57 -6.96
N GLN A 315 11.39 10.28 -7.21
CA GLN A 315 12.61 9.78 -7.86
C GLN A 315 12.84 10.43 -9.24
N SER A 316 11.77 10.79 -9.95
CA SER A 316 11.83 11.52 -11.23
C SER A 316 12.48 12.90 -11.10
N ASP A 317 12.37 13.54 -9.94
CA ASP A 317 12.93 14.87 -9.67
C ASP A 317 14.33 14.81 -9.06
N CYS A 318 14.87 13.61 -8.74
CA CYS A 318 16.13 13.43 -8.02
C CYS A 318 17.30 14.21 -8.66
N VAL A 319 17.49 14.09 -9.98
CA VAL A 319 18.58 14.79 -10.69
C VAL A 319 18.39 16.30 -10.66
N ARG A 320 17.15 16.78 -10.79
CA ARG A 320 16.83 18.22 -10.75
C ARG A 320 17.03 18.79 -9.35
N ALA A 321 16.59 18.05 -8.32
CA ALA A 321 16.75 18.41 -6.91
C ALA A 321 18.23 18.49 -6.54
N LYS A 322 19.02 17.48 -6.92
CA LYS A 322 20.46 17.45 -6.68
C LYS A 322 21.15 18.69 -7.24
N ARG A 323 20.95 19.00 -8.53
CA ARG A 323 21.55 20.17 -9.17
C ARG A 323 21.15 21.47 -8.48
N ALA A 324 19.86 21.67 -8.24
CA ALA A 324 19.36 22.88 -7.59
C ALA A 324 19.98 23.08 -6.18
N MET A 325 20.17 21.99 -5.43
CA MET A 325 20.80 22.04 -4.11
C MET A 325 22.31 22.28 -4.17
N GLU A 326 23.01 21.63 -5.10
CA GLU A 326 24.46 21.84 -5.31
C GLU A 326 24.74 23.29 -5.75
N ASP A 327 23.90 23.86 -6.60
CA ASP A 327 24.01 25.26 -7.05
C ASP A 327 23.72 26.25 -5.91
N GLU A 328 22.65 26.04 -5.14
CA GLU A 328 22.27 26.91 -4.02
C GLU A 328 23.31 26.93 -2.89
N PHE A 329 23.90 25.78 -2.59
CA PHE A 329 24.82 25.59 -1.47
C PHE A 329 26.28 25.43 -1.89
N TYR A 330 26.63 25.88 -3.11
CA TYR A 330 27.96 25.71 -3.68
C TYR A 330 29.08 26.23 -2.78
N LEU A 331 28.90 27.43 -2.19
CA LEU A 331 29.90 28.03 -1.32
C LEU A 331 30.06 27.25 -0.02
N GLU A 332 28.96 26.85 0.61
CA GLU A 332 28.97 26.10 1.86
C GLU A 332 29.56 24.70 1.70
N LEU A 333 29.29 24.04 0.58
CA LEU A 333 29.90 22.75 0.24
C LEU A 333 31.41 22.91 -0.02
N LYS A 334 31.82 23.98 -0.72
CA LYS A 334 33.23 24.25 -1.02
C LYS A 334 34.06 24.60 0.21
N GLU A 335 33.51 25.38 1.12
CA GLU A 335 34.16 25.79 2.37
C GLU A 335 34.08 24.72 3.47
N GLY A 336 33.45 23.57 3.19
CA GLY A 336 33.29 22.46 4.15
C GLY A 336 32.33 22.78 5.30
N LEU A 337 31.47 23.79 5.14
CA LEU A 337 30.39 24.13 6.07
C LEU A 337 29.25 23.13 5.98
N LEU A 338 29.02 22.58 4.78
CA LEU A 338 28.12 21.44 4.56
C LEU A 338 28.91 20.22 4.09
N GLU A 339 28.48 19.06 4.54
CA GLU A 339 28.92 17.78 4.03
C GLU A 339 28.33 17.56 2.62
N PRO A 340 28.97 16.72 1.77
CA PRO A 340 28.39 16.32 0.50
C PRO A 340 26.96 15.78 0.68
N LEU A 341 26.06 16.21 -0.19
CA LEU A 341 24.66 15.79 -0.15
C LEU A 341 24.56 14.27 -0.21
N ALA A 342 24.08 13.65 0.87
CA ALA A 342 23.84 12.21 0.89
C ALA A 342 22.46 11.93 0.30
N ILE A 343 22.42 11.16 -0.79
CA ILE A 343 21.21 10.85 -1.54
C ILE A 343 20.99 9.34 -1.51
N MET A 344 19.81 8.93 -1.06
CA MET A 344 19.36 7.55 -1.07
C MET A 344 18.19 7.42 -2.05
N GLU A 345 18.38 6.61 -3.09
CA GLU A 345 17.41 6.40 -4.17
C GLU A 345 16.67 5.07 -4.01
N ARG A 346 15.59 4.89 -4.79
CA ARG A 346 14.74 3.68 -4.77
C ARG A 346 14.19 3.38 -3.38
N LEU A 347 13.60 4.41 -2.77
CA LEU A 347 12.91 4.30 -1.49
C LEU A 347 11.39 4.29 -1.69
N ALA A 348 10.69 3.84 -0.67
CA ALA A 348 9.25 3.97 -0.55
C ALA A 348 8.87 4.49 0.83
N ILE A 349 7.75 5.20 0.91
CA ILE A 349 7.16 5.68 2.16
C ILE A 349 5.96 4.81 2.47
N ILE A 350 5.93 4.17 3.65
CA ILE A 350 4.76 3.47 4.16
C ILE A 350 4.14 4.33 5.25
N SER A 351 2.85 4.63 5.14
CA SER A 351 2.14 5.47 6.10
C SER A 351 0.95 4.74 6.70
N VAL A 352 0.83 4.80 8.02
CA VAL A 352 -0.31 4.28 8.79
C VAL A 352 -1.14 5.46 9.25
N VAL A 353 -2.43 5.47 8.95
CA VAL A 353 -3.34 6.59 9.20
C VAL A 353 -4.56 6.13 10.01
N GLY A 354 -4.90 6.88 11.06
CA GLY A 354 -6.14 6.73 11.82
C GLY A 354 -6.26 7.73 12.97
N ASP A 355 -7.46 8.24 13.20
CA ASP A 355 -7.78 9.15 14.30
C ASP A 355 -7.62 8.49 15.67
N GLY A 356 -7.90 7.18 15.75
CA GLY A 356 -7.76 6.39 16.96
C GLY A 356 -6.31 6.24 17.44
N MET A 357 -5.32 6.46 16.57
CA MET A 357 -3.89 6.34 16.90
C MET A 357 -3.44 7.27 18.03
N ARG A 358 -4.04 8.47 18.12
CA ARG A 358 -3.78 9.43 19.20
C ARG A 358 -4.24 8.94 20.56
N THR A 359 -5.28 8.11 20.60
CA THR A 359 -5.91 7.66 21.86
C THR A 359 -5.42 6.29 22.30
N LEU A 360 -5.13 5.41 21.35
CA LEU A 360 -4.75 4.03 21.63
C LEU A 360 -3.23 3.89 21.66
N ARG A 361 -2.69 3.72 22.88
CA ARG A 361 -1.26 3.50 23.08
C ARG A 361 -0.79 2.19 22.45
N GLY A 362 0.39 2.22 21.84
CA GLY A 362 1.07 1.03 21.33
C GLY A 362 0.84 0.72 19.85
N ILE A 363 0.04 1.49 19.11
CA ILE A 363 -0.10 1.32 17.65
C ILE A 363 1.25 1.51 16.95
N SER A 364 2.02 2.55 17.27
CA SER A 364 3.35 2.77 16.70
C SER A 364 4.28 1.60 17.00
N ALA A 365 4.25 1.07 18.23
CA ALA A 365 5.05 -0.10 18.61
C ALA A 365 4.68 -1.34 17.80
N LYS A 366 3.38 -1.58 17.56
CA LYS A 366 2.91 -2.66 16.68
C LYS A 366 3.38 -2.47 15.24
N PHE A 367 3.31 -1.24 14.72
CA PHE A 367 3.78 -0.92 13.37
C PHE A 367 5.28 -1.20 13.21
N PHE A 368 6.12 -0.66 14.09
CA PHE A 368 7.57 -0.92 14.04
C PHE A 368 7.91 -2.39 14.29
N ALA A 369 7.18 -3.07 15.18
CA ALA A 369 7.36 -4.51 15.41
C ALA A 369 7.00 -5.34 14.17
N ALA A 370 5.97 -4.95 13.41
CA ALA A 370 5.59 -5.62 12.17
C ALA A 370 6.71 -5.55 11.12
N LEU A 371 7.27 -4.37 10.89
CA LEU A 371 8.40 -4.17 9.98
C LEU A 371 9.65 -4.92 10.45
N ALA A 372 9.94 -4.88 11.75
CA ALA A 372 11.08 -5.60 12.33
C ALA A 372 10.95 -7.13 12.20
N ARG A 373 9.74 -7.69 12.28
CA ARG A 373 9.46 -9.12 12.04
C ARG A 373 9.70 -9.52 10.58
N ALA A 374 9.43 -8.61 9.66
CA ALA A 374 9.73 -8.79 8.24
C ALA A 374 11.20 -8.55 7.88
N ASN A 375 12.05 -8.24 8.87
CA ASN A 375 13.45 -7.86 8.66
C ASN A 375 13.63 -6.64 7.72
N ILE A 376 12.66 -5.72 7.74
CA ILE A 376 12.69 -4.50 6.93
C ILE A 376 13.45 -3.43 7.70
N ASN A 377 14.47 -2.85 7.06
CA ASN A 377 15.23 -1.75 7.63
C ASN A 377 14.48 -0.42 7.44
N ILE A 378 14.36 0.34 8.52
CA ILE A 378 13.74 1.67 8.49
C ILE A 378 14.84 2.71 8.30
N VAL A 379 14.78 3.42 7.18
CA VAL A 379 15.74 4.48 6.82
C VAL A 379 15.43 5.78 7.58
N ALA A 380 14.15 6.11 7.67
CA ALA A 380 13.67 7.31 8.34
C ALA A 380 12.25 7.16 8.86
N ILE A 381 11.90 8.01 9.82
CA ILE A 381 10.58 8.06 10.45
C ILE A 381 10.10 9.51 10.44
N ALA A 382 8.82 9.71 10.11
CA ALA A 382 8.14 10.98 10.27
C ALA A 382 6.82 10.75 11.00
N GLN A 383 6.57 11.57 12.02
CA GLN A 383 5.35 11.55 12.79
C GLN A 383 5.01 12.98 13.21
N GLY A 384 3.82 13.45 12.81
CA GLY A 384 3.33 14.77 13.19
C GLY A 384 2.72 14.77 14.59
N SER A 385 2.64 15.95 15.23
CA SER A 385 2.07 16.14 16.57
C SER A 385 0.59 15.77 16.69
N SER A 386 -0.11 15.61 15.57
CA SER A 386 -1.49 15.13 15.52
C SER A 386 -1.61 13.64 15.87
N GLU A 387 -0.50 12.89 15.79
CA GLU A 387 -0.39 11.42 15.95
C GLU A 387 -1.34 10.59 15.05
N ARG A 388 -2.02 11.24 14.10
CA ARG A 388 -2.96 10.60 13.17
C ARG A 388 -2.27 9.77 12.10
N SER A 389 -1.05 10.16 11.76
CA SER A 389 -0.25 9.53 10.71
C SER A 389 1.17 9.26 11.22
N ILE A 390 1.66 8.05 10.94
CA ILE A 390 3.05 7.67 11.14
C ILE A 390 3.56 7.13 9.83
N SER A 391 4.63 7.75 9.32
CA SER A 391 5.27 7.37 8.06
C SER A 391 6.68 6.87 8.32
N VAL A 392 7.06 5.83 7.60
CA VAL A 392 8.43 5.31 7.58
C VAL A 392 8.94 5.26 6.15
N VAL A 393 10.24 5.48 6.01
CA VAL A 393 10.94 5.33 4.73
C VAL A 393 11.68 4.00 4.74
N VAL A 394 11.45 3.18 3.72
CA VAL A 394 12.03 1.84 3.55
C VAL A 394 12.57 1.68 2.13
N SER A 395 13.29 0.59 1.86
CA SER A 395 13.64 0.22 0.49
C SER A 395 12.37 0.01 -0.34
N ASN A 396 12.38 0.45 -1.61
CA ASN A 396 11.23 0.28 -2.50
C ASN A 396 10.87 -1.20 -2.71
N ASP A 397 11.86 -2.10 -2.65
CA ASP A 397 11.66 -3.55 -2.77
C ASP A 397 10.91 -4.14 -1.56
N ASP A 398 10.98 -3.48 -0.40
CA ASP A 398 10.33 -3.93 0.84
C ASP A 398 8.91 -3.36 1.01
N ALA A 399 8.49 -2.43 0.16
CA ALA A 399 7.27 -1.64 0.35
C ALA A 399 6.02 -2.52 0.48
N THR A 400 5.82 -3.45 -0.47
CA THR A 400 4.66 -4.34 -0.50
C THR A 400 4.65 -5.29 0.70
N THR A 401 5.80 -5.88 1.04
CA THR A 401 5.93 -6.73 2.24
C THR A 401 5.59 -5.94 3.50
N GLY A 402 6.12 -4.72 3.60
CA GLY A 402 5.92 -3.81 4.73
C GLY A 402 4.45 -3.44 4.94
N VAL A 403 3.74 -3.10 3.86
CA VAL A 403 2.30 -2.84 3.92
C VAL A 403 1.55 -4.09 4.39
N ARG A 404 1.87 -5.27 3.86
CA ARG A 404 1.15 -6.51 4.21
C ARG A 404 1.37 -6.94 5.66
N VAL A 405 2.60 -6.92 6.18
CA VAL A 405 2.85 -7.27 7.60
C VAL A 405 2.20 -6.27 8.55
N THR A 406 2.22 -4.99 8.17
CA THR A 406 1.61 -3.93 8.96
C THR A 406 0.09 -4.11 8.98
N HIS A 407 -0.51 -4.44 7.84
CA HIS A 407 -1.94 -4.71 7.74
C HIS A 407 -2.35 -5.89 8.62
N GLN A 408 -1.65 -7.02 8.52
CA GLN A 408 -1.91 -8.20 9.36
C GLN A 408 -1.83 -7.88 10.86
N MET A 409 -0.81 -7.13 11.27
CA MET A 409 -0.58 -6.81 12.68
C MET A 409 -1.58 -5.79 13.23
N LEU A 410 -2.04 -4.83 12.43
CA LEU A 410 -2.91 -3.75 12.88
C LEU A 410 -4.41 -4.06 12.76
N PHE A 411 -4.81 -4.84 11.76
CA PHE A 411 -6.22 -5.19 11.51
C PHE A 411 -6.61 -6.56 12.07
N ASN A 412 -5.73 -7.19 12.88
CA ASN A 412 -5.90 -8.53 13.44
C ASN A 412 -6.35 -9.54 12.36
N THR A 413 -5.72 -9.46 11.19
CA THR A 413 -5.87 -10.48 10.17
C THR A 413 -5.16 -11.74 10.64
N ASP A 414 -5.66 -12.93 10.28
CA ASP A 414 -5.09 -14.19 10.77
C ASP A 414 -3.57 -14.23 10.53
N GLN A 415 -2.80 -14.59 11.55
CA GLN A 415 -1.36 -14.78 11.42
C GLN A 415 -1.13 -15.96 10.50
N VAL A 416 -0.78 -15.66 9.25
CA VAL A 416 -0.49 -16.68 8.25
C VAL A 416 0.90 -17.25 8.55
N ILE A 417 0.96 -18.56 8.70
CA ILE A 417 2.17 -19.36 8.81
C ILE A 417 2.25 -20.26 7.59
N GLU A 418 3.16 -19.95 6.67
CA GLU A 418 3.33 -20.70 5.43
C GLU A 418 4.25 -21.91 5.64
N VAL A 419 3.68 -23.10 5.66
CA VAL A 419 4.36 -24.34 6.01
C VAL A 419 4.80 -25.12 4.77
N PHE A 420 6.07 -25.46 4.71
CA PHE A 420 6.67 -26.34 3.72
C PHE A 420 7.14 -27.63 4.39
N VAL A 421 6.43 -28.72 4.14
CA VAL A 421 6.74 -30.02 4.76
C VAL A 421 7.65 -30.82 3.83
N ILE A 422 8.86 -31.14 4.29
CA ILE A 422 9.82 -31.99 3.59
C ILE A 422 9.80 -33.36 4.26
N GLY A 423 9.47 -34.40 3.49
CA GLY A 423 9.40 -35.78 3.99
C GLY A 423 8.02 -36.17 4.50
N VAL A 424 7.14 -36.53 3.58
CA VAL A 424 5.77 -37.01 3.86
C VAL A 424 5.67 -38.52 4.08
N GLY A 425 6.67 -39.10 4.74
CA GLY A 425 6.57 -40.46 5.29
C GLY A 425 5.63 -40.50 6.50
N GLY A 426 5.82 -41.46 7.40
CA GLY A 426 4.94 -41.62 8.57
C GLY A 426 4.78 -40.35 9.43
N VAL A 427 5.88 -39.63 9.72
CA VAL A 427 5.84 -38.42 10.56
C VAL A 427 5.23 -37.24 9.82
N GLY A 428 5.71 -36.95 8.60
CA GLY A 428 5.18 -35.82 7.81
C GLY A 428 3.71 -35.99 7.43
N GLY A 429 3.28 -37.20 7.08
CA GLY A 429 1.88 -37.51 6.80
C GLY A 429 0.98 -37.31 8.02
N ALA A 430 1.42 -37.79 9.19
CA ALA A 430 0.69 -37.58 10.45
C ALA A 430 0.59 -36.10 10.83
N LEU A 431 1.65 -35.32 10.60
CA LEU A 431 1.63 -33.86 10.80
C LEU A 431 0.61 -33.18 9.89
N LEU A 432 0.57 -33.52 8.59
CA LEU A 432 -0.40 -32.95 7.65
C LEU A 432 -1.85 -33.23 8.08
N GLU A 433 -2.13 -34.45 8.54
CA GLU A 433 -3.46 -34.82 9.05
C GLU A 433 -3.79 -34.08 10.36
N GLN A 434 -2.81 -33.90 11.24
CA GLN A 434 -3.00 -33.10 12.45
C GLN A 434 -3.29 -31.63 12.12
N ILE A 435 -2.55 -31.04 11.18
CA ILE A 435 -2.77 -29.68 10.69
C ILE A 435 -4.20 -29.57 10.16
N LYS A 436 -4.63 -30.50 9.29
CA LYS A 436 -5.98 -30.55 8.73
C LYS A 436 -7.05 -30.53 9.82
N ARG A 437 -6.93 -31.40 10.84
CA ARG A 437 -7.89 -31.48 11.95
C ARG A 437 -7.91 -30.22 12.83
N GLN A 438 -6.77 -29.56 13.01
CA GLN A 438 -6.63 -28.41 13.90
C GLN A 438 -6.93 -27.06 13.25
N GLN A 439 -7.13 -27.00 11.93
CA GLN A 439 -7.41 -25.75 11.19
C GLN A 439 -8.49 -24.88 11.86
N GLY A 440 -9.65 -25.45 12.20
CA GLY A 440 -10.74 -24.69 12.82
C GLY A 440 -10.37 -24.11 14.19
N TRP A 441 -9.62 -24.86 15.01
CA TRP A 441 -9.16 -24.38 16.31
C TRP A 441 -8.09 -23.29 16.20
N LEU A 442 -7.19 -23.41 15.22
CA LEU A 442 -6.15 -22.41 14.94
C LEU A 442 -6.76 -21.11 14.41
N LYS A 443 -7.75 -21.18 13.51
CA LYS A 443 -8.47 -20.01 13.00
C LYS A 443 -9.20 -19.24 14.11
N ASN A 444 -9.81 -19.95 15.07
CA ASN A 444 -10.42 -19.30 16.24
C ASN A 444 -9.41 -18.57 17.13
N LYS A 445 -8.10 -18.82 16.97
CA LYS A 445 -7.01 -18.12 17.63
C LYS A 445 -6.29 -17.12 16.71
N HIS A 446 -6.88 -16.79 15.56
CA HIS A 446 -6.29 -15.94 14.53
C HIS A 446 -4.95 -16.46 13.99
N ILE A 447 -4.85 -17.78 13.78
CA ILE A 447 -3.69 -18.43 13.18
C ILE A 447 -4.16 -19.19 11.94
N ASP A 448 -3.66 -18.80 10.77
CA ASP A 448 -3.89 -19.52 9.51
C ASP A 448 -2.62 -20.32 9.15
N LEU A 449 -2.64 -21.62 9.43
CA LEU A 449 -1.49 -22.48 9.18
C LEU A 449 -1.63 -23.10 7.79
N ARG A 450 -1.04 -22.44 6.79
CA ARG A 450 -1.23 -22.74 5.37
C ARG A 450 -0.11 -23.63 4.86
N VAL A 451 -0.43 -24.85 4.45
CA VAL A 451 0.56 -25.75 3.86
C VAL A 451 0.81 -25.33 2.40
N CYS A 452 1.89 -24.60 2.17
CA CYS A 452 2.23 -24.03 0.86
C CYS A 452 3.09 -24.96 0.01
N GLY A 453 3.72 -25.97 0.63
CA GLY A 453 4.44 -26.98 -0.13
C GLY A 453 4.66 -28.29 0.61
N VAL A 454 4.73 -29.35 -0.17
CA VAL A 454 4.96 -30.71 0.29
C VAL A 454 5.99 -31.36 -0.62
N ALA A 455 7.04 -31.93 -0.04
CA ALA A 455 8.11 -32.57 -0.78
C ALA A 455 8.40 -34.00 -0.31
N ASN A 456 8.76 -34.87 -1.25
CA ASN A 456 9.39 -36.16 -1.00
C ASN A 456 10.71 -36.25 -1.78
N SER A 457 11.32 -37.44 -1.85
CA SER A 457 12.61 -37.63 -2.55
C SER A 457 12.52 -37.49 -4.08
N GLN A 458 11.32 -37.52 -4.66
CA GLN A 458 11.09 -37.52 -6.11
C GLN A 458 10.37 -36.26 -6.61
N ALA A 459 9.51 -35.67 -5.78
CA ALA A 459 8.57 -34.63 -6.18
C ALA A 459 8.42 -33.54 -5.11
N LEU A 460 8.16 -32.32 -5.57
CA LEU A 460 7.77 -31.15 -4.80
C LEU A 460 6.45 -30.62 -5.37
N LEU A 461 5.44 -30.53 -4.52
CA LEU A 461 4.15 -29.91 -4.80
C LEU A 461 4.10 -28.56 -4.07
N THR A 462 3.70 -27.49 -4.76
CA THR A 462 3.63 -26.13 -4.18
C THR A 462 2.35 -25.44 -4.58
N SER A 463 1.71 -24.75 -3.62
CA SER A 463 0.57 -23.85 -3.86
C SER A 463 0.67 -22.65 -2.93
N VAL A 464 0.63 -21.44 -3.51
CA VAL A 464 0.74 -20.18 -2.75
C VAL A 464 -0.51 -19.92 -1.89
N HIS A 465 -1.68 -20.37 -2.36
CA HIS A 465 -2.93 -20.25 -1.62
C HIS A 465 -3.16 -21.38 -0.63
N GLY A 466 -2.17 -22.28 -0.48
CA GLY A 466 -2.28 -23.49 0.32
C GLY A 466 -2.72 -24.68 -0.52
N LEU A 467 -2.25 -25.85 -0.13
CA LEU A 467 -2.62 -27.13 -0.73
C LEU A 467 -3.95 -27.63 -0.17
N ASN A 468 -4.71 -28.32 -1.00
CA ASN A 468 -5.88 -29.05 -0.52
C ASN A 468 -5.42 -30.28 0.27
N LEU A 469 -5.54 -30.21 1.59
CA LEU A 469 -5.13 -31.28 2.50
C LEU A 469 -6.00 -32.54 2.42
N GLU A 470 -7.07 -32.55 1.61
CA GLU A 470 -7.82 -33.76 1.31
C GLU A 470 -7.16 -34.60 0.20
N ASN A 471 -6.57 -33.96 -0.79
CA ASN A 471 -6.08 -34.62 -2.01
C ASN A 471 -4.57 -34.48 -2.27
N TRP A 472 -3.84 -33.86 -1.35
CA TRP A 472 -2.40 -33.58 -1.50
C TRP A 472 -1.56 -34.82 -1.88
N SER A 473 -1.94 -36.02 -1.43
CA SER A 473 -1.20 -37.25 -1.72
C SER A 473 -1.31 -37.68 -3.18
N ALA A 474 -2.49 -37.48 -3.79
CA ALA A 474 -2.71 -37.77 -5.20
C ALA A 474 -2.02 -36.71 -6.08
N GLU A 475 -2.16 -35.43 -5.74
CA GLU A 475 -1.50 -34.33 -6.43
C GLU A 475 0.03 -34.44 -6.39
N LEU A 476 0.60 -34.90 -5.26
CA LEU A 476 2.04 -35.12 -5.14
C LEU A 476 2.53 -36.30 -5.99
N ALA A 477 1.70 -37.33 -6.21
CA ALA A 477 2.05 -38.46 -7.06
C ALA A 477 2.11 -38.08 -8.55
N GLU A 478 1.34 -37.07 -8.95
CA GLU A 478 1.37 -36.51 -10.32
C GLU A 478 2.47 -35.46 -10.51
N ALA A 479 2.94 -34.85 -9.43
CA ALA A 479 4.04 -33.88 -9.47
C ALA A 479 5.35 -34.56 -9.89
N LYS A 480 6.02 -33.98 -10.90
CA LYS A 480 7.27 -34.51 -11.48
C LYS A 480 8.51 -33.69 -11.14
N GLU A 481 8.33 -32.60 -10.41
CA GLU A 481 9.40 -31.62 -10.20
C GLU A 481 10.21 -31.96 -8.95
N PRO A 482 11.55 -32.04 -9.04
CA PRO A 482 12.37 -32.40 -7.89
C PRO A 482 12.42 -31.27 -6.85
N PHE A 483 12.66 -31.65 -5.59
CA PHE A 483 12.88 -30.70 -4.51
C PHE A 483 14.12 -29.81 -4.77
N ASN A 484 13.94 -28.49 -4.71
CA ASN A 484 15.01 -27.51 -4.91
C ASN A 484 14.85 -26.29 -4.00
N LEU A 485 15.87 -26.03 -3.18
CA LEU A 485 15.93 -24.88 -2.26
C LEU A 485 15.78 -23.53 -2.97
N GLY A 486 16.51 -23.33 -4.07
CA GLY A 486 16.46 -22.10 -4.86
C GLY A 486 15.06 -21.76 -5.35
N ARG A 487 14.23 -22.78 -5.65
CA ARG A 487 12.83 -22.58 -6.03
C ARG A 487 11.96 -22.14 -4.86
N LEU A 488 12.11 -22.74 -3.68
CA LEU A 488 11.38 -22.31 -2.48
C LEU A 488 11.72 -20.86 -2.13
N ILE A 489 12.99 -20.48 -2.24
CA ILE A 489 13.44 -19.09 -2.03
C ILE A 489 12.78 -18.17 -3.06
N ARG A 490 12.71 -18.56 -4.34
CA ARG A 490 12.02 -17.77 -5.38
C ARG A 490 10.54 -17.59 -5.06
N LEU A 491 9.84 -18.64 -4.66
CA LEU A 491 8.43 -18.56 -4.26
C LEU A 491 8.23 -17.61 -3.07
N VAL A 492 9.09 -17.69 -2.05
CA VAL A 492 9.03 -16.77 -0.91
C VAL A 492 9.23 -15.33 -1.36
N LYS A 493 10.20 -15.06 -2.25
CA LYS A 493 10.49 -13.69 -2.73
C LYS A 493 9.39 -13.17 -3.67
N GLU A 494 8.92 -13.99 -4.61
CA GLU A 494 7.91 -13.62 -5.60
C GLU A 494 6.56 -13.32 -4.95
N TYR A 495 6.11 -14.19 -4.04
CA TYR A 495 4.83 -14.05 -3.33
C TYR A 495 4.98 -13.33 -1.99
N HIS A 496 6.20 -12.91 -1.65
CA HIS A 496 6.55 -12.15 -0.46
C HIS A 496 6.13 -12.87 0.84
N LEU A 497 6.20 -14.19 0.96
CA LEU A 497 5.65 -14.94 2.12
C LEU A 497 6.19 -14.43 3.47
N LEU A 498 5.32 -14.33 4.49
CA LEU A 498 5.63 -13.55 5.70
C LEU A 498 6.33 -14.37 6.78
N ASN A 499 5.82 -15.56 7.05
CA ASN A 499 6.35 -16.48 8.07
C ASN A 499 6.60 -17.86 7.45
N PRO A 500 7.49 -17.99 6.45
CA PRO A 500 7.75 -19.28 5.85
C PRO A 500 8.46 -20.20 6.84
N VAL A 501 7.93 -21.41 7.02
CA VAL A 501 8.44 -22.44 7.92
C VAL A 501 8.78 -23.69 7.13
N ILE A 502 10.04 -24.11 7.19
CA ILE A 502 10.45 -25.45 6.77
C ILE A 502 10.20 -26.42 7.91
N VAL A 503 9.47 -27.49 7.62
CA VAL A 503 9.32 -28.63 8.52
C VAL A 503 10.01 -29.84 7.89
N ASP A 504 11.21 -30.16 8.37
CA ASP A 504 11.96 -31.32 7.88
C ASP A 504 11.63 -32.57 8.71
N CYS A 505 10.77 -33.41 8.16
CA CYS A 505 10.38 -34.72 8.70
C CYS A 505 11.19 -35.86 8.07
N THR A 506 12.28 -35.58 7.35
CA THR A 506 13.16 -36.59 6.76
C THR A 506 14.23 -37.09 7.74
N SER A 507 14.89 -38.18 7.36
CA SER A 507 16.15 -38.64 7.94
C SER A 507 17.35 -38.27 7.04
N SER A 508 17.21 -37.29 6.15
CA SER A 508 18.24 -36.94 5.16
C SER A 508 19.31 -36.04 5.76
N GLN A 509 20.59 -36.36 5.49
CA GLN A 509 21.70 -35.47 5.85
C GLN A 509 21.73 -34.26 4.90
N ALA A 510 21.47 -34.48 3.61
CA ALA A 510 21.52 -33.42 2.60
C ALA A 510 20.51 -32.29 2.87
N VAL A 511 19.35 -32.61 3.45
CA VAL A 511 18.36 -31.59 3.87
C VAL A 511 18.82 -30.90 5.16
N ALA A 512 19.34 -31.66 6.12
CA ALA A 512 19.86 -31.14 7.38
C ALA A 512 21.02 -30.15 7.18
N ASP A 513 21.91 -30.41 6.22
CA ASP A 513 23.06 -29.54 5.91
C ASP A 513 22.63 -28.17 5.35
N GLN A 514 21.40 -28.05 4.83
CA GLN A 514 20.86 -26.82 4.25
C GLN A 514 20.15 -25.92 5.29
N TYR A 515 19.99 -26.33 6.55
CA TYR A 515 19.26 -25.55 7.55
C TYR A 515 19.80 -24.13 7.78
N ALA A 516 21.13 -23.98 7.78
CA ALA A 516 21.74 -22.66 7.91
C ALA A 516 21.34 -21.72 6.75
N ASP A 517 21.22 -22.26 5.53
CA ASP A 517 20.81 -21.49 4.35
C ASP A 517 19.33 -21.13 4.39
N PHE A 518 18.46 -22.07 4.81
CA PHE A 518 17.05 -21.78 5.07
C PHE A 518 16.88 -20.63 6.06
N LEU A 519 17.60 -20.67 7.19
CA LEU A 519 17.53 -19.62 8.21
C LEU A 519 18.02 -18.26 7.67
N ARG A 520 19.08 -18.23 6.87
CA ARG A 520 19.61 -16.99 6.25
C ARG A 520 18.64 -16.39 5.24
N GLU A 521 17.97 -17.22 4.46
CA GLU A 521 16.96 -16.80 3.47
C GLU A 521 15.59 -16.49 4.09
N GLY A 522 15.49 -16.49 5.43
CA GLY A 522 14.32 -16.01 6.15
C GLY A 522 13.30 -17.08 6.53
N PHE A 523 13.60 -18.36 6.37
CA PHE A 523 12.74 -19.45 6.84
C PHE A 523 12.94 -19.69 8.34
N HIS A 524 11.85 -20.03 9.03
CA HIS A 524 11.95 -20.77 10.28
C HIS A 524 12.20 -22.25 9.96
N VAL A 525 12.94 -22.95 10.83
CA VAL A 525 13.20 -24.38 10.65
C VAL A 525 12.67 -25.12 11.87
N VAL A 526 11.79 -26.09 11.63
CA VAL A 526 11.24 -27.01 12.63
C VAL A 526 11.59 -28.42 12.22
N THR A 527 12.18 -29.21 13.10
CA THR A 527 12.61 -30.56 12.69
C THR A 527 12.71 -31.57 13.84
N PRO A 528 12.17 -32.80 13.65
CA PRO A 528 12.55 -33.98 14.43
C PRO A 528 13.87 -34.65 13.97
N ASN A 529 14.51 -34.17 12.90
CA ASN A 529 15.76 -34.71 12.37
C ASN A 529 16.94 -34.33 13.26
N LYS A 530 17.63 -35.34 13.80
CA LYS A 530 18.71 -35.15 14.77
C LYS A 530 20.06 -34.81 14.11
N LYS A 531 20.18 -35.05 12.80
CA LYS A 531 21.45 -35.01 12.06
C LYS A 531 22.16 -33.66 12.09
N ALA A 532 21.40 -32.55 12.00
CA ALA A 532 21.98 -31.21 12.06
C ALA A 532 22.66 -30.92 13.41
N ASN A 533 22.02 -31.34 14.52
CA ASN A 533 22.54 -31.11 15.87
C ASN A 533 23.66 -32.06 16.28
N THR A 534 23.83 -33.18 15.57
CA THR A 534 24.90 -34.17 15.81
C THR A 534 26.02 -34.08 14.78
N SER A 535 26.05 -33.03 13.95
CA SER A 535 27.12 -32.76 12.99
C SER A 535 28.36 -32.15 13.68
N SER A 536 29.23 -31.47 12.93
CA SER A 536 30.38 -30.77 13.50
C SER A 536 29.95 -29.63 14.42
N LEU A 537 30.81 -29.33 15.42
CA LEU A 537 30.60 -28.21 16.33
C LEU A 537 30.57 -26.87 15.57
N ASP A 538 31.37 -26.75 14.52
CA ASP A 538 31.39 -25.58 13.63
C ASP A 538 30.03 -25.36 12.95
N TYR A 539 29.42 -26.43 12.42
CA TYR A 539 28.10 -26.36 11.81
C TYR A 539 27.01 -26.00 12.83
N TYR A 540 27.10 -26.56 14.04
CA TYR A 540 26.20 -26.22 15.14
C TYR A 540 26.25 -24.71 15.48
N HIS A 541 27.45 -24.14 15.61
CA HIS A 541 27.62 -22.70 15.83
C HIS A 541 27.12 -21.87 14.65
N GLN A 542 27.40 -22.31 13.42
CA GLN A 542 26.91 -21.66 12.20
C GLN A 542 25.38 -21.59 12.17
N LEU A 543 24.70 -22.67 12.56
CA LEU A 543 23.24 -22.76 12.63
C LEU A 543 22.66 -21.78 13.66
N ARG A 544 23.25 -21.73 14.86
CA ARG A 544 22.82 -20.81 15.93
C ARG A 544 23.05 -19.36 15.55
N HIS A 545 24.20 -19.07 14.95
CA HIS A 545 24.50 -17.73 14.45
C HIS A 545 23.49 -17.34 13.36
N ALA A 546 23.22 -18.22 12.38
CA ALA A 546 22.26 -17.96 11.31
C ALA A 546 20.87 -17.62 11.88
N ALA A 547 20.34 -18.45 12.79
CA ALA A 547 19.05 -18.22 13.44
C ALA A 547 19.01 -16.86 14.18
N SER A 548 20.06 -16.54 14.94
CA SER A 548 20.14 -15.26 15.68
C SER A 548 20.25 -14.07 14.74
N SER A 549 21.10 -14.15 13.71
CA SER A 549 21.35 -13.04 12.79
C SER A 549 20.15 -12.73 11.89
N SER A 550 19.40 -13.75 11.48
CA SER A 550 18.20 -13.56 10.66
C SER A 550 16.91 -13.40 11.48
N ARG A 551 17.01 -13.41 12.82
CA ARG A 551 15.88 -13.41 13.76
C ARG A 551 14.86 -14.52 13.48
N ARG A 552 15.31 -15.66 12.94
CA ARG A 552 14.49 -16.83 12.68
C ARG A 552 14.64 -17.87 13.77
N LYS A 553 13.63 -18.74 13.87
CA LYS A 553 13.57 -19.76 14.91
C LYS A 553 14.05 -21.09 14.33
N PHE A 554 15.00 -21.71 15.03
CA PHE A 554 15.36 -23.10 14.84
C PHE A 554 14.79 -23.90 16.02
N LEU A 555 13.72 -24.65 15.74
CA LEU A 555 13.02 -25.49 16.73
C LEU A 555 13.29 -26.95 16.41
N TYR A 556 13.76 -27.68 17.42
CA TYR A 556 14.03 -29.10 17.31
C TYR A 556 13.70 -29.75 18.64
N ASP A 557 13.21 -30.98 18.55
CA ASP A 557 13.00 -31.79 19.74
C ASP A 557 13.33 -33.25 19.43
N THR A 558 13.54 -34.02 20.50
CA THR A 558 13.64 -35.47 20.45
C THR A 558 12.75 -36.06 21.53
N ASN A 559 12.06 -37.13 21.18
CA ASN A 559 11.46 -38.01 22.17
C ASN A 559 12.48 -39.04 22.65
N VAL A 560 12.25 -39.56 23.86
CA VAL A 560 12.93 -40.71 24.44
C VAL A 560 11.85 -41.77 24.65
N GLY A 561 11.97 -42.89 23.92
CA GLY A 561 10.99 -44.00 23.95
C GLY A 561 9.54 -43.58 23.68
N ALA A 562 9.18 -43.24 22.44
CA ALA A 562 7.82 -42.91 21.99
C ALA A 562 6.99 -41.90 22.83
N GLY A 563 7.58 -41.24 23.83
CA GLY A 563 6.91 -40.37 24.80
C GLY A 563 7.33 -38.90 24.73
N LEU A 564 7.42 -38.27 25.91
CA LEU A 564 7.49 -36.81 26.13
C LEU A 564 8.68 -36.11 25.43
N PRO A 565 8.52 -34.84 25.00
CA PRO A 565 9.61 -34.01 24.49
C PRO A 565 10.61 -33.70 25.61
N VAL A 566 11.91 -33.93 25.38
CA VAL A 566 12.93 -33.84 26.43
C VAL A 566 13.71 -32.53 26.37
N ILE A 567 13.92 -31.97 25.18
CA ILE A 567 14.84 -30.85 24.99
C ILE A 567 14.22 -29.55 25.49
N GLU A 568 12.99 -29.25 25.08
CA GLU A 568 12.29 -28.03 25.51
C GLU A 568 12.11 -27.99 27.02
N ASN A 569 11.71 -29.11 27.62
CA ASN A 569 11.56 -29.24 29.06
C ASN A 569 12.89 -28.99 29.81
N LEU A 570 14.00 -29.56 29.33
CA LEU A 570 15.32 -29.31 29.93
C LEU A 570 15.75 -27.85 29.81
N GLN A 571 15.53 -27.23 28.65
CA GLN A 571 15.86 -25.81 28.43
C GLN A 571 15.05 -24.89 29.34
N ASN A 572 13.76 -25.18 29.53
CA ASN A 572 12.90 -24.43 30.44
C ASN A 572 13.39 -24.50 31.89
N LEU A 573 13.88 -25.67 32.34
CA LEU A 573 14.45 -25.85 33.68
C LEU A 573 15.77 -25.08 33.84
N LEU A 574 16.67 -25.17 32.86
CA LEU A 574 17.92 -24.39 32.85
C LEU A 574 17.66 -22.88 32.87
N ASN A 575 16.69 -22.41 32.08
CA ASN A 575 16.28 -21.00 32.06
C ASN A 575 15.62 -20.54 33.37
N ALA A 576 14.99 -21.46 34.12
CA ALA A 576 14.46 -21.20 35.45
C ALA A 576 15.56 -21.16 36.54
N GLY A 577 16.81 -21.49 36.19
CA GLY A 577 17.97 -21.43 37.06
C GLY A 577 18.51 -22.80 37.52
N ASP A 578 17.93 -23.91 37.05
CA ASP A 578 18.41 -25.25 37.42
C ASP A 578 19.75 -25.57 36.75
N GLU A 579 20.63 -26.29 37.44
CA GLU A 579 21.93 -26.70 36.89
C GLU A 579 21.92 -28.17 36.48
N LEU A 580 22.29 -28.45 35.23
CA LEU A 580 22.58 -29.80 34.77
C LEU A 580 23.89 -30.30 35.39
N ARG A 581 23.81 -31.38 36.18
CA ARG A 581 24.98 -32.00 36.80
C ARG A 581 25.63 -33.00 35.86
N HIS A 582 24.95 -34.09 35.52
CA HIS A 582 25.46 -35.12 34.62
C HIS A 582 24.34 -35.82 33.84
N PHE A 583 24.67 -36.38 32.67
CA PHE A 583 23.83 -37.32 31.94
C PHE A 583 24.30 -38.75 32.25
N LEU A 584 23.41 -39.61 32.76
CA LEU A 584 23.69 -41.02 32.94
C LEU A 584 23.16 -41.81 31.75
N ARG A 585 24.07 -42.46 31.02
CA ARG A 585 23.75 -43.35 29.91
C ARG A 585 23.68 -44.78 30.44
N ASP A 586 22.46 -45.25 30.69
CA ASP A 586 22.22 -46.66 31.01
C ASP A 586 22.11 -47.45 29.68
N PRO A 587 22.89 -48.51 29.46
CA PRO A 587 22.78 -49.33 28.25
C PRO A 587 21.49 -50.15 28.15
N VAL A 588 20.69 -50.25 29.23
CA VAL A 588 19.45 -51.06 29.31
C VAL A 588 18.20 -50.20 29.61
N ARG A 589 18.33 -49.01 30.20
CA ARG A 589 17.22 -48.08 30.51
C ARG A 589 17.38 -46.71 29.84
N LEU A 590 16.29 -45.92 29.81
CA LEU A 590 16.28 -44.56 29.25
C LEU A 590 17.31 -43.66 29.98
N PRO A 591 17.97 -42.71 29.28
CA PRO A 591 18.93 -41.80 29.90
C PRO A 591 18.28 -40.98 31.02
N VAL A 592 18.90 -40.98 32.20
CA VAL A 592 18.42 -40.24 33.39
C VAL A 592 19.18 -38.91 33.48
N VAL A 593 18.42 -37.81 33.62
CA VAL A 593 18.95 -36.44 33.71
C VAL A 593 18.89 -35.99 35.16
N TYR A 594 20.03 -35.57 35.71
CA TYR A 594 20.12 -35.01 37.07
C TYR A 594 20.19 -33.49 37.03
N LEU A 595 19.23 -32.84 37.69
CA LEU A 595 19.14 -31.40 37.80
C LEU A 595 19.20 -30.96 39.27
N ARG A 596 19.96 -29.90 39.53
CA ARG A 596 20.01 -29.24 40.84
C ARG A 596 19.11 -28.00 40.80
N GLN A 597 18.15 -27.93 41.71
CA GLN A 597 17.13 -26.88 41.69
C GLN A 597 17.64 -25.54 42.24
N ALA A 598 17.30 -24.43 41.59
CA ALA A 598 17.54 -23.10 42.15
C ALA A 598 16.55 -22.79 43.29
N GLY A 599 17.03 -22.80 44.54
CA GLY A 599 16.30 -22.27 45.70
C GLY A 599 15.96 -23.29 46.81
N ARG A 600 16.01 -24.59 46.54
CA ARG A 600 16.00 -25.64 47.57
C ARG A 600 17.08 -26.64 47.16
N GLY A 601 18.10 -26.84 47.99
CA GLY A 601 19.27 -27.68 47.68
C GLY A 601 19.00 -29.19 47.55
N GLY A 602 17.84 -29.61 47.05
CA GLY A 602 17.50 -31.01 46.79
C GLY A 602 17.76 -31.40 45.34
N GLU A 603 18.28 -32.62 45.15
CA GLU A 603 18.47 -33.28 43.85
C GLU A 603 17.22 -34.12 43.54
N PHE A 604 16.72 -34.09 42.29
CA PHE A 604 15.61 -34.93 41.85
C PHE A 604 16.03 -35.88 40.71
N LEU A 605 15.53 -37.11 40.79
CA LEU A 605 15.57 -38.16 39.76
C LEU A 605 14.32 -38.06 38.89
N ARG A 606 14.47 -37.96 37.57
CA ARG A 606 13.36 -38.17 36.62
C ARG A 606 13.74 -39.25 35.61
N GLY A 607 13.34 -40.48 35.92
CA GLY A 607 13.23 -41.58 34.97
C GLY A 607 11.80 -42.11 35.08
N ASP A 608 11.06 -42.12 33.98
CA ASP A 608 9.72 -42.70 33.98
C ASP A 608 9.81 -44.21 34.22
N GLY A 609 9.16 -44.69 35.28
CA GLY A 609 8.75 -46.08 35.46
C GLY A 609 9.60 -46.96 36.37
N ASP A 610 9.33 -46.93 37.66
CA ASP A 610 8.81 -48.06 38.45
C ASP A 610 8.48 -47.49 39.85
N GLY A 611 7.20 -47.50 40.26
CA GLY A 611 6.82 -47.17 41.63
C GLY A 611 6.63 -48.45 42.47
N PRO A 612 6.21 -48.33 43.73
CA PRO A 612 6.64 -47.39 44.77
C PRO A 612 8.07 -47.66 45.30
#